data_AF-M0E270-F1
#
_entry.id   AF-M0E270-F1
#
_cell.length_a   1.000
_cell.length_b   1.000
_cell.length_c   1.000
_cell.angle_alpha   90.00
_cell.angle_beta   90.00
_cell.angle_gamma   90.00
#
_symmetry.space_group_name_H-M   'P 1'
#
loop_
_entity.id
_entity.type
_entity.pdbx_description
1 polymer ?
#
loop_
_entity_poly.entity_id
_entity_poly.type
_entity_poly.pdbx_seq_one_letter_code
_entity_poly.pdbx_strand_id
1 'polypeptide(L)'
;MFAAMSAGNPVEEQREQIANRLGEPDRLQFPSEWKLSSSWRRAQAAPSTVGAVNPAEFDVLLGREDGDSEVSRHRVLFAVYEGDLVAECDCDGHRFRDWCAHVALLWWRWSRDQLGVTDLDTGETYLSPPWWFSVDDVEADRTETDASQPVAADGGVNR
;
A
#
# COMPACT_ATOMS: atom_id res chain seq x y z
N MET A 1 26.14 6.09 -38.19
CA MET A 1 26.26 5.42 -36.88
C MET A 1 25.07 5.86 -36.08
N PHE A 2 24.04 5.03 -35.98
CA PHE A 2 22.85 5.34 -35.19
C PHE A 2 23.10 4.88 -33.77
N ALA A 3 23.07 5.81 -32.82
CA ALA A 3 23.06 5.49 -31.40
C ALA A 3 21.80 4.67 -31.11
N ALA A 4 21.97 3.40 -30.74
CA ALA A 4 20.93 2.67 -30.08
C ALA A 4 20.72 3.35 -28.73
N MET A 5 19.65 4.16 -28.63
CA MET A 5 19.06 4.44 -27.34
C MET A 5 18.58 3.09 -26.83
N SER A 6 19.34 2.48 -25.92
CA SER A 6 18.84 1.36 -25.14
C SER A 6 17.51 1.83 -24.54
N ALA A 7 16.40 1.23 -24.95
CA ALA A 7 15.20 1.29 -24.14
C ALA A 7 15.62 0.78 -22.76
N GLY A 8 15.57 1.66 -21.75
CA GLY A 8 15.97 1.28 -20.40
C GLY A 8 15.15 0.07 -19.98
N ASN A 9 15.72 -0.77 -19.13
CA ASN A 9 14.93 -1.81 -18.50
C ASN A 9 13.75 -1.13 -17.79
N PRO A 10 12.48 -1.40 -18.12
CA PRO A 10 11.35 -0.67 -17.54
C PRO A 10 11.32 -0.75 -16.02
N VAL A 11 11.86 -1.82 -15.43
CA VAL A 11 12.04 -1.95 -13.98
C VAL A 11 13.05 -0.93 -13.46
N GLU A 12 14.20 -0.78 -14.13
CA GLU A 12 15.26 0.16 -13.76
C GLU A 12 14.77 1.61 -13.90
N GLU A 13 14.02 1.92 -14.97
CA GLU A 13 13.38 3.22 -15.14
C GLU A 13 12.39 3.52 -13.99
N GLN A 14 11.58 2.55 -13.56
CA GLN A 14 10.68 2.73 -12.41
C GLN A 14 11.42 2.88 -11.09
N ARG A 15 12.49 2.09 -10.89
CA ARG A 15 13.35 2.17 -9.72
C ARG A 15 13.98 3.57 -9.60
N GLU A 16 14.52 4.10 -10.70
CA GLU A 16 15.08 5.45 -10.74
C GLU A 16 14.01 6.53 -10.53
N GLN A 17 12.81 6.36 -11.10
CA GLN A 17 11.71 7.31 -10.89
C GLN A 17 11.31 7.39 -9.41
N ILE A 18 11.20 6.26 -8.73
CA ILE A 18 10.88 6.20 -7.31
C ILE A 18 12.02 6.79 -6.47
N ALA A 19 13.28 6.42 -6.76
CA ALA A 19 14.45 6.94 -6.05
C ALA A 19 14.63 8.46 -6.21
N ASN A 20 14.21 9.04 -7.33
CA ASN A 20 14.33 10.47 -7.63
C ASN A 20 13.12 11.30 -7.14
N ARG A 21 12.09 10.70 -6.52
CA ARG A 21 10.98 11.47 -5.92
C ARG A 21 11.50 12.27 -4.73
N LEU A 22 11.00 13.50 -4.60
CA LEU A 22 11.23 14.33 -3.41
C LEU A 22 10.34 13.80 -2.27
N GLY A 23 10.92 12.96 -1.41
CA GLY A 23 10.24 12.18 -0.38
C GLY A 23 10.34 10.68 -0.67
N GLU A 24 10.50 9.85 0.37
CA GLU A 24 10.44 8.39 0.21
C GLU A 24 9.01 7.99 -0.20
N PRO A 25 8.83 7.03 -1.12
CA PRO A 25 7.49 6.49 -1.38
C PRO A 25 6.91 5.95 -0.08
N ASP A 26 5.63 6.22 0.17
CA ASP A 26 4.99 5.77 1.41
C ASP A 26 5.02 4.24 1.46
N ARG A 27 5.72 3.73 2.48
CA ARG A 27 5.68 2.31 2.85
C ARG A 27 4.25 1.99 3.25
N LEU A 28 3.70 0.90 2.72
CA LEU A 28 2.34 0.51 3.07
C LEU A 28 2.24 0.19 4.56
N GLN A 29 1.50 1.01 5.29
CA GLN A 29 1.14 0.74 6.67
C GLN A 29 -0.32 0.29 6.76
N PHE A 30 -0.54 -0.84 7.41
CA PHE A 30 -1.88 -1.33 7.69
C PHE A 30 -2.37 -0.70 9.01
N PRO A 31 -3.52 0.01 9.01
CA PRO A 31 -4.06 0.54 10.25
C PRO A 31 -4.57 -0.60 11.15
N SER A 32 -4.67 -0.32 12.46
CA SER A 32 -5.25 -1.25 13.42
C SER A 32 -6.63 -1.72 12.97
N GLU A 33 -6.89 -3.02 13.07
CA GLU A 33 -8.17 -3.63 12.66
C GLU A 33 -8.53 -3.37 11.19
N TRP A 34 -7.55 -3.18 10.29
CA TRP A 34 -7.79 -2.96 8.86
C TRP A 34 -8.67 -4.05 8.23
N LYS A 35 -8.59 -5.30 8.74
CA LYS A 35 -9.42 -6.45 8.33
C LYS A 35 -10.92 -6.23 8.63
N LEU A 36 -11.28 -5.31 9.53
CA LEU A 36 -12.66 -4.92 9.85
C LEU A 36 -13.10 -3.65 9.11
N SER A 37 -12.18 -2.96 8.43
CA SER A 37 -12.45 -1.70 7.75
C SER A 37 -13.44 -1.83 6.59
N SER A 38 -14.18 -0.75 6.33
CA SER A 38 -15.04 -0.66 5.13
C SER A 38 -14.25 -0.76 3.83
N SER A 39 -13.00 -0.26 3.82
CA SER A 39 -12.09 -0.38 2.68
C SER A 39 -11.82 -1.85 2.33
N TRP A 40 -11.53 -2.67 3.36
CA TRP A 40 -11.28 -4.09 3.19
C TRP A 40 -12.51 -4.89 2.77
N ARG A 41 -13.67 -4.59 3.36
CA ARG A 41 -14.93 -5.22 2.96
C ARG A 41 -15.26 -4.93 1.50
N ARG A 42 -15.17 -3.65 1.10
CA ARG A 42 -15.45 -3.21 -0.27
C ARG A 42 -14.49 -3.83 -1.28
N ALA A 43 -13.20 -3.96 -0.94
CA ALA A 43 -12.22 -4.62 -1.79
C ALA A 43 -12.59 -6.08 -2.14
N GLN A 44 -13.29 -6.77 -1.23
CA GLN A 44 -13.70 -8.17 -1.42
C GLN A 44 -15.05 -8.30 -2.14
N ALA A 45 -15.98 -7.37 -1.89
CA ALA A 45 -17.37 -7.49 -2.33
C ALA A 45 -17.69 -6.73 -3.63
N ALA A 46 -17.02 -5.60 -3.88
CA ALA A 46 -17.37 -4.75 -5.01
C ALA A 46 -16.81 -5.27 -6.35
N PRO A 47 -17.53 -5.05 -7.47
CA PRO A 47 -17.01 -5.37 -8.79
C PRO A 47 -15.74 -4.58 -9.06
N SER A 48 -14.69 -5.27 -9.53
CA SER A 48 -13.37 -4.67 -9.69
C SER A 48 -12.60 -5.21 -10.89
N THR A 49 -11.78 -4.34 -11.48
CA THR A 49 -10.80 -4.69 -12.52
C THR A 49 -9.45 -4.08 -12.15
N VAL A 50 -8.38 -4.83 -12.35
CA VAL A 50 -7.00 -4.40 -12.11
C VAL A 50 -6.20 -4.67 -13.37
N GLY A 51 -5.45 -3.69 -13.84
CA GLY A 51 -4.53 -3.83 -14.95
C GLY A 51 -3.16 -3.23 -14.62
N ALA A 52 -2.09 -3.97 -14.90
CA ALA A 52 -0.73 -3.44 -14.78
C ALA A 52 -0.51 -2.35 -15.83
N VAL A 53 0.01 -1.20 -15.41
CA VAL A 53 0.38 -0.07 -16.28
C VAL A 53 1.86 -0.15 -16.60
N ASN A 54 2.66 -0.39 -15.56
CA ASN A 54 4.10 -0.58 -15.62
C ASN A 54 4.49 -1.54 -14.47
N PRO A 55 5.78 -1.88 -14.27
CA PRO A 55 6.19 -2.79 -13.19
C PRO A 55 5.83 -2.34 -11.77
N ALA A 56 5.60 -1.04 -11.54
CA ALA A 56 5.34 -0.47 -10.23
C ALA A 56 3.88 -0.01 -10.01
N GLU A 57 3.10 0.18 -11.08
CA GLU A 57 1.79 0.84 -11.04
C GLU A 57 0.68 0.00 -11.68
N PHE A 58 -0.50 0.09 -11.07
CA PHE A 58 -1.72 -0.56 -11.51
C PHE A 58 -2.85 0.45 -11.69
N ASP A 59 -3.59 0.33 -12.78
CA ASP A 59 -4.89 0.98 -12.90
C ASP A 59 -5.92 0.09 -12.20
N VAL A 60 -6.55 0.64 -11.17
CA VAL A 60 -7.55 -0.03 -10.35
C VAL A 60 -8.92 0.61 -10.60
N LEU A 61 -9.83 -0.19 -11.14
CA LEU A 61 -11.23 0.15 -11.30
C LEU A 61 -12.03 -0.56 -10.21
N LEU A 62 -12.68 0.21 -9.33
CA LEU A 62 -13.45 -0.32 -8.21
C LEU A 62 -14.82 0.36 -8.10
N GLY A 63 -15.88 -0.43 -8.21
CA GLY A 63 -17.27 0.01 -8.05
C GLY A 63 -17.71 0.14 -6.59
N ARG A 64 -19.01 0.38 -6.37
CA ARG A 64 -19.65 0.37 -5.05
C ARG A 64 -20.21 -1.04 -4.76
N GLU A 65 -20.37 -1.39 -3.48
CA GLU A 65 -20.92 -2.70 -3.08
C GLU A 65 -22.34 -2.92 -3.61
N ASP A 66 -23.16 -1.86 -3.69
CA ASP A 66 -24.57 -1.94 -4.08
C ASP A 66 -24.82 -1.84 -5.60
N GLY A 67 -23.78 -1.98 -6.42
CA GLY A 67 -23.93 -2.12 -7.89
C GLY A 67 -24.23 -0.84 -8.67
N ASP A 68 -24.10 0.34 -8.06
CA ASP A 68 -24.13 1.60 -8.81
C ASP A 68 -22.94 1.66 -9.78
N SER A 69 -23.20 2.17 -10.99
CA SER A 69 -22.29 2.14 -12.14
C SER A 69 -21.13 3.15 -12.02
N GLU A 70 -21.06 3.89 -10.92
CA GLU A 70 -19.93 4.75 -10.59
C GLU A 70 -18.72 3.89 -10.21
N VAL A 71 -17.91 3.60 -11.22
CA VAL A 71 -16.61 2.96 -11.06
C VAL A 71 -15.54 4.04 -10.91
N SER A 72 -14.87 4.02 -9.77
CA SER A 72 -13.70 4.88 -9.53
C SER A 72 -12.46 4.22 -10.16
N ARG A 73 -11.79 4.92 -11.09
CA ARG A 73 -10.49 4.51 -11.64
C ARG A 73 -9.39 5.31 -10.97
N HIS A 74 -8.45 4.63 -10.35
CA HIS A 74 -7.28 5.24 -9.72
C HIS A 74 -6.01 4.55 -10.19
N ARG A 75 -4.93 5.33 -10.33
CA ARG A 75 -3.59 4.78 -10.52
C ARG A 75 -2.98 4.54 -9.15
N VAL A 76 -2.52 3.32 -8.92
CA VAL A 76 -2.00 2.89 -7.63
C VAL A 76 -0.59 2.40 -7.83
N LEU A 77 0.37 3.05 -7.18
CA LEU A 77 1.71 2.51 -7.02
C LEU A 77 1.62 1.34 -6.04
N PHE A 78 2.16 0.18 -6.40
CA PHE A 78 2.15 -1.04 -5.59
C PHE A 78 3.30 -1.94 -6.02
N ALA A 79 4.45 -1.81 -5.36
CA ALA A 79 5.68 -2.52 -5.76
C ALA A 79 6.52 -2.88 -4.54
N VAL A 80 7.43 -3.83 -4.68
CA VAL A 80 8.47 -4.05 -3.67
C VAL A 80 9.66 -3.15 -4.03
N TYR A 81 10.11 -2.35 -3.07
CA TYR A 81 11.23 -1.44 -3.21
C TYR A 81 12.01 -1.39 -1.89
N GLU A 82 13.32 -1.60 -1.98
CA GLU A 82 14.24 -1.71 -0.85
C GLU A 82 13.82 -2.74 0.21
N GLY A 83 13.11 -3.79 -0.22
CA GLY A 83 12.59 -4.85 0.64
C GLY A 83 11.25 -4.55 1.31
N ASP A 84 10.72 -3.33 1.13
CA ASP A 84 9.43 -2.88 1.65
C ASP A 84 8.38 -2.82 0.54
N LEU A 85 7.09 -2.96 0.90
CA LEU A 85 5.98 -2.80 -0.03
C LEU A 85 5.64 -1.32 -0.02
N VAL A 86 5.93 -0.65 -1.12
CA VAL A 86 5.54 0.73 -1.33
C VAL A 86 4.16 0.76 -1.97
N ALA A 87 3.27 1.58 -1.43
CA ALA A 87 1.92 1.70 -1.98
C ALA A 87 1.39 3.12 -1.85
N GLU A 88 0.94 3.68 -2.97
CA GLU A 88 0.39 5.04 -3.02
C GLU A 88 -0.85 5.06 -3.91
N CYS A 89 -1.93 5.69 -3.43
CA CYS A 89 -3.15 5.89 -4.18
C CYS A 89 -3.61 7.35 -4.07
N ASP A 90 -4.00 7.96 -5.18
CA ASP A 90 -4.43 9.36 -5.25
C ASP A 90 -5.84 9.62 -4.70
N CYS A 91 -6.53 8.60 -4.18
CA CYS A 91 -7.88 8.74 -3.65
C CYS A 91 -7.89 9.30 -2.22
N ASP A 92 -8.97 10.01 -1.87
CA ASP A 92 -9.17 10.59 -0.54
C ASP A 92 -9.06 9.56 0.59
N GLY A 93 -9.49 8.32 0.34
CA GLY A 93 -9.41 7.24 1.33
C GLY A 93 -7.98 6.92 1.77
N HIS A 94 -7.01 7.06 0.87
CA HIS A 94 -5.60 6.85 1.20
C HIS A 94 -5.06 8.08 1.94
N ARG A 95 -5.38 9.29 1.45
CA ARG A 95 -4.96 10.54 2.10
C ARG A 95 -5.42 10.71 3.56
N PHE A 96 -6.62 10.22 3.91
CA PHE A 96 -7.21 10.46 5.24
C PHE A 96 -7.00 9.32 6.24
N ARG A 97 -6.62 8.13 5.79
CA ARG A 97 -6.58 6.92 6.65
C ARG A 97 -5.41 5.98 6.33
N ASP A 98 -4.55 6.37 5.39
CA ASP A 98 -3.46 5.58 4.82
C ASP A 98 -3.90 4.21 4.24
N TRP A 99 -5.22 3.96 4.16
CA TRP A 99 -5.82 2.67 3.84
C TRP A 99 -7.10 2.81 3.01
N CYS A 100 -6.92 2.80 1.69
CA CYS A 100 -8.03 2.88 0.75
C CYS A 100 -8.46 1.50 0.24
N ALA A 101 -9.66 1.46 -0.36
CA ALA A 101 -10.20 0.24 -0.93
C ALA A 101 -9.42 -0.25 -2.17
N HIS A 102 -8.69 0.63 -2.87
CA HIS A 102 -7.88 0.27 -4.03
C HIS A 102 -6.60 -0.47 -3.63
N VAL A 103 -5.85 0.05 -2.65
CA VAL A 103 -4.69 -0.64 -2.06
C VAL A 103 -5.11 -1.93 -1.39
N ALA A 104 -6.22 -1.90 -0.63
CA ALA A 104 -6.83 -3.09 -0.06
C ALA A 104 -7.14 -4.16 -1.12
N LEU A 105 -7.64 -3.77 -2.29
CA LEU A 105 -7.91 -4.71 -3.39
C LEU A 105 -6.63 -5.33 -3.95
N LEU A 106 -5.57 -4.53 -4.17
CA LEU A 106 -4.30 -5.06 -4.66
C LEU A 106 -3.69 -6.03 -3.65
N TRP A 107 -3.71 -5.68 -2.37
CA TRP A 107 -3.30 -6.58 -1.29
C TRP A 107 -4.13 -7.87 -1.27
N TRP A 108 -5.46 -7.77 -1.35
CA TRP A 108 -6.35 -8.94 -1.38
C TRP A 108 -6.04 -9.88 -2.55
N ARG A 109 -5.84 -9.34 -3.76
CA ARG A 109 -5.51 -10.17 -4.93
C ARG A 109 -4.12 -10.78 -4.82
N TRP A 110 -3.13 -10.02 -4.37
CA TRP A 110 -1.76 -10.52 -4.19
C TRP A 110 -1.71 -11.64 -3.14
N SER A 111 -2.37 -11.47 -2.00
CA SER A 111 -2.46 -12.49 -0.93
C SER A 111 -3.16 -13.79 -1.36
N ARG A 112 -3.74 -13.83 -2.56
CA ARG A 112 -4.48 -14.97 -3.13
C ARG A 112 -3.90 -15.48 -4.44
N ASP A 113 -2.68 -15.10 -4.77
CA ASP A 113 -1.99 -15.48 -6.02
C ASP A 113 -2.71 -14.98 -7.29
N GLN A 114 -3.46 -13.87 -7.19
CA GLN A 114 -4.25 -13.30 -8.29
C GLN A 114 -3.64 -11.99 -8.86
N LEU A 115 -2.47 -11.59 -8.37
CA LEU A 115 -1.75 -10.40 -8.81
C LEU A 115 -0.25 -10.68 -8.70
N GLY A 116 0.53 -10.33 -9.72
CA GLY A 116 1.99 -10.32 -9.63
C GLY A 116 2.47 -8.94 -9.23
N VAL A 117 3.38 -8.86 -8.26
CA VAL A 117 4.00 -7.62 -7.78
C VAL A 117 5.49 -7.69 -8.05
N THR A 118 6.02 -6.67 -8.73
CA THR A 118 7.45 -6.64 -9.08
C THR A 118 8.27 -6.02 -7.95
N ASP A 119 9.38 -6.68 -7.64
CA ASP A 119 10.49 -6.11 -6.88
C ASP A 119 11.37 -5.31 -7.83
N LEU A 120 11.46 -4.02 -7.57
CA LEU A 120 12.16 -3.08 -8.44
C LEU A 120 13.68 -3.14 -8.28
N ASP A 121 14.20 -3.70 -7.18
CA ASP A 121 15.63 -3.88 -6.99
C ASP A 121 16.17 -5.13 -7.70
N THR A 122 15.37 -6.20 -7.73
CA THR A 122 15.76 -7.47 -8.35
C THR A 122 15.16 -7.69 -9.73
N GLY A 123 14.05 -7.02 -10.05
CA GLY A 123 13.23 -7.25 -11.24
C GLY A 123 12.38 -8.52 -11.17
N GLU A 124 12.39 -9.25 -10.05
CA GLU A 124 11.57 -10.44 -9.87
C GLU A 124 10.10 -10.07 -9.66
N THR A 125 9.18 -10.92 -10.10
CA THR A 125 7.74 -10.74 -9.87
C THR A 125 7.23 -11.81 -8.92
N TYR A 126 6.76 -11.38 -7.75
CA TYR A 126 6.18 -12.23 -6.73
C TYR A 126 4.67 -12.40 -6.96
N LEU A 127 4.21 -13.65 -7.08
CA LEU A 127 2.78 -13.96 -7.24
C LEU A 127 2.00 -13.90 -5.92
N SER A 128 2.70 -14.05 -4.79
CA SER A 128 2.16 -13.88 -3.43
C SER A 128 3.15 -13.11 -2.57
N PRO A 129 2.69 -12.48 -1.47
CA PRO A 129 3.57 -11.83 -0.51
C PRO A 129 4.62 -12.80 0.02
N PRO A 130 5.92 -12.47 -0.10
CA PRO A 130 6.99 -13.22 0.55
C PRO A 130 6.77 -13.36 2.06
N TRP A 131 7.32 -14.42 2.65
CA TRP A 131 7.13 -14.74 4.08
C TRP A 131 7.64 -13.67 5.06
N TRP A 132 8.52 -12.76 4.62
CA TRP A 132 8.99 -11.63 5.43
C TRP A 132 8.05 -10.42 5.40
N PHE A 133 7.03 -10.40 4.52
CA PHE A 133 5.93 -9.44 4.58
C PHE A 133 4.93 -9.84 5.66
N SER A 134 5.27 -9.61 6.94
CA SER A 134 4.35 -9.84 8.05
C SER A 134 3.51 -8.60 8.31
N VAL A 135 2.23 -8.67 7.93
CA VAL A 135 1.23 -7.60 8.18
C VAL A 135 0.76 -7.57 9.63
N ASP A 136 0.93 -8.66 10.38
CA ASP A 136 0.53 -8.73 11.78
C ASP A 136 1.55 -8.05 12.74
N ASP A 137 2.78 -7.73 12.30
CA ASP A 137 3.78 -7.02 13.14
C ASP A 137 3.47 -5.52 13.35
N VAL A 138 2.71 -4.89 12.44
CA VAL A 138 2.31 -3.48 12.56
C VAL A 138 1.32 -3.25 13.73
N GLU A 139 0.59 -4.31 14.13
CA GLU A 139 -0.28 -4.27 15.32
C GLU A 139 0.55 -4.23 16.62
N ALA A 140 1.80 -4.69 16.62
CA ALA A 140 2.66 -4.70 17.80
C ALA A 140 3.35 -3.35 18.05
N ASP A 141 3.83 -2.68 16.99
CA ASP A 141 4.67 -1.46 17.10
C ASP A 141 3.93 -0.24 17.66
N ARG A 142 2.59 -0.19 17.53
CA ARG A 142 1.79 0.92 18.08
C ARG A 142 1.47 0.81 19.57
N THR A 143 1.75 -0.33 20.20
CA THR A 143 1.49 -0.51 21.64
C THR A 143 2.62 -0.02 22.56
N GLU A 144 3.79 0.35 22.01
CA GLU A 144 4.92 0.84 22.83
C GLU A 144 5.04 2.37 22.95
N THR A 145 4.20 3.14 22.24
CA THR A 145 4.20 4.63 22.34
C THR A 145 3.19 5.18 23.39
N ASP A 146 2.61 4.34 24.24
CA ASP A 146 1.74 4.77 25.36
C ASP A 146 2.13 4.12 26.71
N ALA A 147 3.43 3.99 27.00
CA ALA A 147 3.89 3.43 28.27
C ALA A 147 4.99 4.25 28.98
N SER A 148 5.08 5.56 28.72
CA SER A 148 5.90 6.48 29.53
C SER A 148 5.02 7.35 30.43
N GLN A 149 4.58 6.75 31.54
CA GLN A 149 4.07 7.43 32.73
C GLN A 149 5.25 8.06 33.52
N PRO A 150 5.03 9.14 34.30
CA PRO A 150 4.74 8.94 35.73
C PRO A 150 3.84 10.07 36.30
N VAL A 151 3.30 10.14 37.51
CA VAL A 151 3.13 9.32 38.72
C VAL A 151 2.17 10.15 39.59
N ALA A 152 1.38 9.49 40.44
CA ALA A 152 0.57 10.16 41.46
C ALA A 152 1.39 11.07 42.38
N ALA A 153 0.82 12.22 42.77
CA ALA A 153 1.22 12.95 43.97
C ALA A 153 -0.03 13.50 44.66
N ASP A 154 -0.45 12.78 45.70
CA ASP A 154 -1.21 13.33 46.82
C ASP A 154 -0.46 14.51 47.47
N GLY A 155 -1.17 15.61 47.75
CA GLY A 155 -0.65 16.74 48.54
C GLY A 155 -1.73 17.78 48.82
N GLY A 156 -2.22 17.82 50.07
CA GLY A 156 -3.42 18.56 50.47
C GLY A 156 -3.32 20.07 50.74
N VAL A 157 -4.51 20.64 51.02
CA VAL A 157 -4.89 21.86 51.78
C VAL A 157 -4.07 23.16 51.58
N ASN A 158 -4.74 24.23 51.10
CA ASN A 158 -5.27 25.35 51.92
C ASN A 158 -5.78 26.50 51.00
N ARG A 159 -7.01 26.96 51.17
CA ARG A 159 -7.36 28.33 51.65
C ARG A 159 -8.88 28.56 51.65
#